data_AF-A0A7X9HXN5-F1
#
_entry.id   AF-A0A7X9HXN5-F1
#
_cell.length_a   1.000
_cell.length_b   1.000
_cell.length_c   1.000
_cell.angle_alpha   90.00
_cell.angle_beta   90.00
_cell.angle_gamma   90.00
#
_symmetry.space_group_name_H-M   'P 1'
#
loop_
_entity.id
_entity.type
_entity.pdbx_description
1 polymer ?
#
loop_
_entity_poly.entity_id
_entity_poly.type
_entity_poly.pdbx_seq_one_letter_code
_entity_poly.pdbx_strand_id
1 'polypeptide(L)'
;MKRFFYFLSVVSILFLLSCKTPVSLKVEPKEVVLFDKDATVSLKIQALDKNGEEVKKVKYEFVSQNSSVANIDNTGKITAVGSGETAVEIRTKKISEVVPVKVIIADVLKM
;
A
#
# COMPACT_ATOMS: atom_id res chain seq x y z
N MET A 1 -34.75 -36.24 -20.59
CA MET A 1 -35.01 -35.11 -19.68
C MET A 1 -34.17 -33.92 -20.12
N LYS A 2 -34.83 -32.87 -20.65
CA LYS A 2 -34.43 -31.44 -20.77
C LYS A 2 -32.93 -31.17 -21.04
N ARG A 3 -32.43 -31.10 -22.29
CA ARG A 3 -32.49 -29.94 -23.21
C ARG A 3 -32.72 -28.60 -22.50
N PHE A 4 -31.65 -27.82 -22.31
CA PHE A 4 -31.73 -26.38 -22.05
C PHE A 4 -31.05 -25.66 -23.23
N PHE A 5 -31.90 -25.02 -24.03
CA PHE A 5 -31.60 -24.27 -25.23
C PHE A 5 -30.84 -22.96 -24.91
N TYR A 6 -29.94 -22.59 -25.83
CA TYR A 6 -29.63 -21.23 -26.30
C TYR A 6 -30.34 -20.05 -25.62
N PHE A 7 -29.61 -18.97 -25.29
CA PHE A 7 -29.72 -17.69 -26.02
C PHE A 7 -28.79 -16.59 -25.46
N LEU A 8 -28.32 -15.75 -26.38
CA LEU A 8 -28.03 -14.32 -26.20
C LEU A 8 -26.65 -13.90 -25.65
N SER A 9 -25.77 -13.55 -26.59
CA SER A 9 -25.17 -12.20 -26.70
C SER A 9 -24.96 -11.45 -25.39
N VAL A 10 -23.71 -11.25 -24.96
CA VAL A 10 -23.20 -9.90 -24.62
C VAL A 10 -21.67 -9.86 -24.82
N VAL A 11 -21.27 -9.22 -25.92
CA VAL A 11 -20.21 -8.21 -26.03
C VAL A 11 -18.85 -8.47 -25.36
N SER A 12 -17.86 -8.72 -26.23
CA SER A 12 -16.57 -8.03 -26.28
C SER A 12 -16.24 -7.11 -25.10
N ILE A 13 -15.49 -7.62 -24.13
CA ILE A 13 -14.42 -6.83 -23.54
C ILE A 13 -13.16 -7.65 -23.74
N LEU A 14 -12.55 -7.44 -24.91
CA LEU A 14 -11.10 -7.51 -25.02
C LEU A 14 -10.59 -6.55 -23.94
N PHE A 15 -10.23 -7.09 -22.77
CA PHE A 15 -9.60 -6.32 -21.72
C PHE A 15 -8.32 -5.82 -22.36
N LEU A 16 -8.33 -4.60 -22.89
CA LEU A 16 -7.15 -3.93 -23.37
C LEU A 16 -6.23 -3.89 -22.16
N LEU A 17 -5.28 -4.84 -22.13
CA LEU A 17 -4.11 -4.75 -21.27
C LEU A 17 -3.32 -3.58 -21.85
N SER A 18 -3.81 -2.37 -21.59
CA SER A 18 -2.97 -1.18 -21.59
C SER A 18 -1.91 -1.51 -20.56
N CYS A 19 -0.73 -1.87 -21.05
CA CYS A 19 0.45 -2.12 -20.25
C CYS A 19 0.90 -0.76 -19.71
N LYS A 20 0.09 -0.16 -18.82
CA LYS A 20 0.44 1.06 -18.13
C LYS A 20 1.53 0.69 -17.16
N THR A 21 2.74 1.15 -17.43
CA THR A 21 3.85 1.00 -16.49
C THR A 21 3.80 2.16 -15.51
N PRO A 22 3.85 1.91 -14.20
CA PRO A 22 3.96 3.00 -13.24
C PRO A 22 5.29 3.73 -13.45
N VAL A 23 5.22 5.06 -13.43
CA VAL A 23 6.37 5.97 -13.57
C VAL A 23 6.57 6.80 -12.29
N SER A 24 5.50 7.05 -11.53
CA SER A 24 5.58 7.72 -10.23
C SER A 24 4.76 6.98 -9.17
N LEU A 25 5.18 7.10 -7.91
CA LEU A 25 4.45 6.63 -6.75
C LEU A 25 4.00 7.84 -5.93
N LYS A 26 2.70 7.94 -5.71
CA LYS A 26 2.13 8.92 -4.79
C LYS A 26 1.76 8.19 -3.50
N VAL A 27 2.46 8.52 -2.41
CA VAL A 27 2.24 7.92 -1.10
C VAL A 27 1.73 8.99 -0.14
N GLU A 28 0.59 8.72 0.49
CA GLU A 28 0.01 9.58 1.52
C GLU A 28 -0.38 8.75 2.75
N PRO A 29 -0.06 9.22 3.97
CA PRO A 29 0.78 10.38 4.28
C PRO A 29 2.27 10.12 3.95
N LYS A 30 3.05 11.18 3.74
CA LYS A 30 4.52 11.08 3.50
C LYS A 30 5.31 10.73 4.75
N GLU A 31 4.74 10.96 5.92
CA GLU A 31 5.32 10.63 7.21
C GLU A 31 4.20 10.09 8.10
N VAL A 32 4.51 9.06 8.89
CA VAL A 32 3.55 8.44 9.81
C VAL A 32 4.03 8.67 11.23
N VAL A 33 3.17 9.25 12.08
CA VAL A 33 3.42 9.40 13.52
C VAL A 33 2.36 8.63 14.29
N LEU A 34 2.79 7.72 15.14
CA LEU A 34 1.93 6.88 15.98
C LEU A 34 2.22 7.19 17.44
N PHE A 35 1.18 7.30 18.26
CA PHE A 35 1.30 7.69 19.68
C PHE A 35 1.02 6.56 20.67
N ASP A 36 0.43 5.46 20.18
CA ASP A 36 0.06 4.31 21.00
C ASP A 36 0.74 3.04 20.48
N LYS A 37 0.95 2.10 21.40
CA LYS A 37 1.34 0.74 21.03
C LYS A 37 0.19 0.07 20.27
N ASP A 38 0.51 -0.73 19.26
CA ASP A 38 -0.46 -1.42 18.40
C ASP A 38 -1.35 -0.48 17.58
N ALA A 39 -1.07 0.84 17.58
CA ALA A 39 -1.71 1.79 16.69
C ALA A 39 -1.44 1.42 15.24
N THR A 40 -2.47 1.54 14.39
CA THR A 40 -2.34 1.19 12.98
C THR A 40 -2.72 2.33 12.06
N VAL A 41 -1.94 2.53 11.01
CA VAL A 41 -2.19 3.52 9.96
C VAL A 41 -2.03 2.85 8.60
N SER A 42 -3.00 3.04 7.72
CA SER A 42 -2.93 2.55 6.35
C SER A 42 -2.35 3.61 5.44
N LEU A 43 -1.30 3.26 4.69
CA LEU A 43 -0.76 4.10 3.63
C LEU A 43 -1.64 4.02 2.39
N LYS A 44 -1.87 5.17 1.76
CA LYS A 44 -2.51 5.25 0.45
C LYS A 44 -1.42 5.38 -0.61
N ILE A 45 -1.14 4.28 -1.30
CA ILE A 45 -0.19 4.24 -2.42
C ILE A 45 -0.97 4.26 -3.74
N GLN A 46 -0.70 5.25 -4.57
CA GLN A 46 -1.21 5.36 -5.93
C GLN A 46 -0.05 5.38 -6.91
N ALA A 47 0.07 4.32 -7.72
CA ALA A 47 1.03 4.32 -8.80
C ALA A 47 0.43 5.02 -10.02
N LEU A 48 1.12 6.05 -10.51
CA LEU A 48 0.70 6.86 -11.65
C LEU A 48 1.56 6.54 -12.87
N ASP A 49 0.95 6.43 -14.04
CA ASP A 49 1.68 6.30 -15.30
C ASP A 49 2.22 7.66 -15.79
N LYS A 50 2.88 7.65 -16.95
CA LYS A 50 3.41 8.87 -17.60
C LYS A 50 2.33 9.94 -17.89
N ASN A 51 1.06 9.56 -17.96
CA ASN A 51 -0.06 10.45 -18.20
C ASN A 51 -0.73 10.91 -16.89
N GLY A 52 -0.22 10.48 -15.73
CA GLY A 52 -0.83 10.76 -14.43
C GLY A 52 -2.05 9.88 -14.12
N GLU A 53 -2.28 8.80 -14.86
CA GLU A 53 -3.40 7.89 -14.62
C GLU A 53 -3.02 6.77 -13.64
N GLU A 54 -3.94 6.42 -12.75
CA GLU A 54 -3.71 5.35 -11.76
C GLU A 54 -3.56 3.97 -12.44
N VAL A 55 -2.50 3.28 -12.07
CA VAL A 55 -2.17 1.94 -12.55
C VAL A 55 -2.53 0.92 -11.46
N LYS A 56 -3.59 0.15 -11.68
CA LYS A 56 -4.05 -0.87 -10.72
C LYS A 56 -3.22 -2.17 -10.74
N LYS A 57 -2.51 -2.46 -11.82
CA LYS A 57 -1.67 -3.68 -11.98
C LYS A 57 -0.23 -3.44 -11.55
N VAL A 58 -0.03 -2.91 -10.34
CA VAL A 58 1.31 -2.71 -9.76
C VAL A 58 1.50 -3.64 -8.58
N LYS A 59 2.64 -4.33 -8.57
CA LYS A 59 3.09 -5.07 -7.40
C LYS A 59 3.94 -4.14 -6.55
N TYR A 60 3.54 -3.98 -5.30
CA TYR A 60 4.28 -3.25 -4.29
C TYR A 60 4.95 -4.25 -3.36
N GLU A 61 6.20 -3.98 -3.01
CA GLU A 61 6.95 -4.70 -2.00
C GLU A 61 7.18 -3.73 -0.85
N PHE A 62 6.75 -4.11 0.35
CA PHE A 62 6.88 -3.30 1.55
C PHE A 62 7.97 -3.89 2.44
N VAL A 63 8.91 -3.06 2.87
CA VAL A 63 10.00 -3.47 3.74
C VAL A 63 10.09 -2.46 4.90
N SER A 64 9.89 -2.92 6.12
CA SER A 64 10.21 -2.11 7.31
C SER A 64 11.70 -2.21 7.62
N GLN A 65 12.36 -1.08 7.82
CA GLN A 65 13.77 -1.05 8.25
C GLN A 65 13.95 -1.58 9.68
N ASN A 66 12.93 -1.47 10.53
CA ASN A 66 12.97 -1.96 11.89
C ASN A 66 11.58 -2.45 12.34
N SER A 67 11.38 -3.76 12.28
CA SER A 67 10.15 -4.45 12.70
C SER A 67 9.90 -4.40 14.21
N SER A 68 10.90 -4.07 15.03
CA SER A 68 10.73 -3.88 16.48
C SER A 68 10.08 -2.54 16.82
N VAL A 69 10.12 -1.56 15.90
CA VAL A 69 9.50 -0.24 16.05
C VAL A 69 8.16 -0.20 15.33
N ALA A 70 8.13 -0.55 14.05
CA ALA A 70 6.89 -0.61 13.27
C ALA A 70 6.92 -1.74 12.24
N ASN A 71 5.80 -2.41 12.07
CA ASN A 71 5.61 -3.46 11.06
C ASN A 71 4.68 -2.97 9.95
N ILE A 72 4.88 -3.38 8.71
CA ILE A 72 4.00 -3.08 7.58
C ILE A 72 3.55 -4.38 6.91
N ASP A 73 2.24 -4.49 6.68
CA ASP A 73 1.65 -5.63 5.96
C ASP A 73 1.63 -5.39 4.44
N ASN A 74 1.38 -6.45 3.67
CA ASN A 74 1.29 -6.47 2.21
C ASN A 74 0.18 -5.56 1.62
N THR A 75 -0.69 -5.05 2.48
CA THR A 75 -1.75 -4.10 2.13
C THR A 75 -1.33 -2.64 2.30
N GLY A 76 -0.13 -2.37 2.80
CA GLY A 76 0.33 -1.01 3.15
C GLY A 76 -0.11 -0.55 4.54
N LYS A 77 -0.57 -1.46 5.40
CA LYS A 77 -0.98 -1.16 6.78
C LYS A 77 0.21 -1.22 7.72
N ILE A 78 0.58 -0.08 8.30
CA ILE A 78 1.62 0.05 9.32
C ILE A 78 1.01 -0.18 10.70
N THR A 79 1.71 -0.92 11.55
CA THR A 79 1.36 -1.20 12.95
C THR A 79 2.56 -0.82 13.84
N ALA A 80 2.32 0.01 14.86
CA ALA A 80 3.31 0.33 15.88
C ALA A 80 3.57 -0.88 16.79
N VAL A 81 4.84 -1.23 16.97
CA VAL A 81 5.26 -2.34 17.84
C VAL A 81 5.97 -1.79 19.09
N GLY A 82 6.83 -0.79 18.90
CA GLY A 82 7.65 -0.19 19.95
C GLY A 82 7.96 1.27 19.68
N SER A 83 8.29 2.03 20.72
CA SER A 83 8.70 3.43 20.57
C SER A 83 10.04 3.54 19.87
N GLY A 84 10.18 4.55 19.02
CA GLY A 84 11.38 4.81 18.24
C GLY A 84 11.07 5.42 16.88
N GLU A 85 12.13 5.61 16.10
CA GLU A 85 12.04 6.07 14.73
C GLU A 85 12.48 4.94 13.79
N THR A 86 11.73 4.74 12.72
CA THR A 86 12.02 3.76 11.67
C THR A 86 11.60 4.33 10.33
N ALA A 87 11.90 3.64 9.24
CA ALA A 87 11.37 3.97 7.94
C ALA A 87 10.86 2.72 7.25
N VAL A 88 9.86 2.92 6.41
CA VAL A 88 9.27 1.90 5.58
C VAL A 88 9.62 2.21 4.15
N GLU A 89 10.22 1.23 3.47
CA GLU A 89 10.54 1.32 2.06
C GLU A 89 9.47 0.60 1.23
N ILE A 90 8.94 1.29 0.24
CA ILE A 90 7.93 0.83 -0.69
C ILE A 90 8.60 0.70 -2.05
N ARG A 91 8.85 -0.53 -2.47
CA ARG A 91 9.51 -0.82 -3.74
C ARG A 91 8.50 -1.30 -4.77
N THR A 92 8.76 -0.93 -6.01
CA THR A 92 8.13 -1.50 -7.20
C THR A 92 9.22 -1.86 -8.20
N LYS A 93 8.86 -2.50 -9.30
CA LYS A 93 9.82 -2.89 -10.36
C LYS A 93 10.69 -1.74 -10.90
N LYS A 94 10.23 -0.49 -10.80
CA LYS A 94 10.91 0.68 -11.40
C LYS A 94 11.16 1.83 -10.41
N ILE A 95 10.43 1.89 -9.30
CA ILE A 95 10.39 3.06 -8.40
C ILE A 95 10.43 2.55 -6.97
N SER A 96 11.15 3.26 -6.11
CA SER A 96 11.21 3.04 -4.67
C SER A 96 10.89 4.34 -3.94
N GLU A 97 10.03 4.28 -2.94
CA GLU A 97 9.68 5.40 -2.06
C GLU A 97 10.01 5.02 -0.61
N VAL A 98 10.47 5.97 0.20
CA VAL A 98 10.75 5.77 1.62
C VAL A 98 9.83 6.66 2.44
N VAL A 99 9.13 6.05 3.40
CA VAL A 99 8.21 6.72 4.32
C VAL A 99 8.79 6.65 5.74
N PRO A 100 9.22 7.76 6.33
CA PRO A 100 9.59 7.80 7.74
C PRO A 100 8.38 7.49 8.64
N VAL A 101 8.63 6.70 9.68
CA VAL A 101 7.65 6.29 10.67
C VAL A 101 8.22 6.58 12.06
N LYS A 102 7.53 7.44 12.80
CA LYS A 102 7.88 7.81 14.17
C LYS A 102 6.83 7.25 15.12
N VAL A 103 7.27 6.49 16.12
CA VAL A 103 6.41 5.90 17.15
C VAL A 103 6.78 6.50 18.49
N ILE A 104 5.88 7.29 19.05
CA ILE A 104 6.03 7.98 20.33
C ILE A 104 5.03 7.34 21.29
N ILE A 105 5.40 6.22 21.90
CA ILE A 105 4.56 5.66 22.96
C ILE A 105 4.71 6.57 24.18
N ALA A 106 3.69 7.38 24.44
CA ALA A 106 3.62 8.16 25.67
C ALA A 106 3.29 7.20 26.82
N ASP A 107 4.29 6.48 27.33
CA ASP A 107 4.13 5.56 28.46
C ASP A 107 3.99 6.30 29.81
N VAL A 108 3.47 7.52 29.81
CA VAL A 108 3.44 8.38 30.98
C VAL A 108 2.04 8.95 31.14
N LEU A 109 1.20 8.17 31.82
CA LEU A 109 0.35 8.56 32.95
C LEU A 109 -0.59 7.37 33.26
N LYS A 110 -0.01 6.24 33.68
CA LYS A 110 -0.75 5.37 34.60
C LYS A 110 -0.69 6.07 35.97
N MET A 111 -1.72 6.84 36.28
CA MET A 111 -2.02 7.28 37.63
C MET A 111 -3.17 6.46 38.19
#